data_AF-A0A9W7G6H3-F1
#
_entry.id   AF-A0A9W7G6H3-F1
#
_cell.length_a   1.000
_cell.length_b   1.000
_cell.length_c   1.000
_cell.angle_alpha   90.00
_cell.angle_beta   90.00
_cell.angle_gamma   90.00
#
_symmetry.space_group_name_H-M   'P 1'
#
loop_
_entity.id
_entity.type
_entity.pdbx_description
1 polymer ?
#
loop_
_entity_poly.entity_id
_entity_poly.type
_entity_poly.pdbx_seq_one_letter_code
_entity_poly.pdbx_strand_id
1 'polypeptide(L)'
;MFGKPPPALLVVLVLLNYFLPSILSLATLSSSRSLLWGKITPLFSTASTRRTRFSTNLSGMEEGAGGDSQIFGRFQIPRKHVFYETEKSCAFVNLRPIVAGHVLVVCKREGVTRMSALEDDEYADLWSTVRKVQKVVEGENGGVAANVAVQDGREAGQSVPHVHVHILPRQKGDFEYNDQVYEELEGWGPWKGKGKERGMDVPNDEDRRDRTEEVMAEEARSYRDKFI
;
A
#
# COMPACT_ATOMS: atom_id res chain seq x y z
N MET A 1 -19.64 -26.62 -23.41
CA MET A 1 -18.55 -26.63 -22.40
C MET A 1 -18.36 -25.21 -21.92
N PHE A 2 -18.89 -24.86 -20.73
CA PHE A 2 -18.74 -23.52 -20.16
C PHE A 2 -17.49 -23.53 -19.27
N GLY A 3 -16.48 -22.73 -19.66
CA GLY A 3 -15.26 -22.55 -18.88
C GLY A 3 -15.55 -21.90 -17.53
N LYS A 4 -14.79 -22.29 -16.50
CA LYS A 4 -14.90 -21.68 -15.17
C LYS A 4 -14.64 -20.16 -15.27
N PRO A 5 -15.46 -19.32 -14.64
CA PRO A 5 -15.23 -17.88 -14.64
C PRO A 5 -13.95 -17.54 -13.86
N PRO A 6 -13.24 -16.46 -14.24
CA PRO A 6 -12.03 -16.02 -13.55
C PRO A 6 -12.34 -15.68 -12.08
N PRO A 7 -11.35 -15.82 -11.17
CA PRO A 7 -11.54 -15.70 -9.72
C PRO A 7 -12.15 -14.35 -9.28
N ALA A 8 -11.93 -13.27 -10.04
CA ALA A 8 -12.56 -11.97 -9.80
C ALA A 8 -14.11 -11.99 -9.92
N LEU A 9 -14.68 -12.82 -10.80
CA LEU A 9 -16.14 -12.98 -10.92
C LEU A 9 -16.74 -13.70 -9.71
N LEU A 10 -15.97 -14.58 -9.07
CA LEU A 10 -16.41 -15.32 -7.88
C LEU A 10 -16.52 -14.40 -6.67
N VAL A 11 -15.61 -13.43 -6.51
CA VAL A 11 -15.67 -12.42 -5.44
C VAL A 11 -16.89 -11.50 -5.59
N VAL A 12 -17.22 -11.09 -6.81
CA VAL A 12 -18.43 -10.27 -7.08
C VAL A 12 -19.72 -11.07 -6.83
N LEU A 13 -19.76 -12.36 -7.20
CA LEU A 13 -20.90 -13.25 -6.93
C LEU A 13 -21.09 -13.54 -5.44
N VAL A 14 -20.00 -13.65 -4.68
CA VAL A 14 -20.06 -13.81 -3.22
C VAL A 14 -20.63 -12.53 -2.59
N LEU A 15 -20.15 -11.34 -2.98
CA LEU A 15 -20.64 -10.07 -2.41
C LEU A 15 -22.11 -9.77 -2.73
N LEU A 16 -22.62 -10.16 -3.91
CA LEU A 16 -24.04 -9.99 -4.26
C LEU A 16 -24.97 -10.85 -3.39
N ASN A 17 -24.52 -12.01 -2.90
CA ASN A 17 -25.32 -12.87 -2.02
C ASN A 17 -25.39 -12.38 -0.57
N TYR A 18 -24.52 -11.45 -0.15
CA TYR A 18 -24.53 -10.91 1.21
C TYR A 18 -25.39 -9.63 1.37
N PHE A 19 -25.98 -9.09 0.30
CA PHE A 19 -26.71 -7.80 0.31
C PHE A 19 -28.19 -7.87 -0.10
N LEU A 20 -28.80 -9.05 -0.17
CA LEU A 20 -30.25 -9.18 -0.37
C LEU A 20 -30.90 -9.88 0.83
N PRO A 21 -31.43 -9.16 1.82
CA PRO A 21 -32.35 -9.75 2.78
C PRO A 21 -33.70 -10.03 2.08
N SER A 22 -34.05 -11.31 2.11
CA SER A 22 -35.33 -11.94 1.81
C SER A 22 -36.56 -11.02 1.92
N ILE A 23 -37.21 -10.73 0.79
CA ILE A 23 -38.60 -10.25 0.75
C ILE A 23 -39.43 -11.25 -0.05
N LEU A 24 -40.00 -12.23 0.66
CA LEU A 24 -41.09 -13.05 0.18
C LEU A 24 -42.15 -13.05 1.28
N SER A 25 -43.07 -12.08 1.22
CA SER A 25 -44.36 -12.17 1.90
C SER A 25 -45.39 -11.28 1.20
N LEU A 26 -46.36 -11.97 0.58
CA LEU A 26 -47.76 -11.60 0.34
C LEU A 26 -48.06 -10.25 -0.37
N ALA A 27 -48.39 -10.35 -1.66
CA ALA A 27 -49.23 -9.37 -2.35
C ALA A 27 -50.48 -10.07 -2.90
N THR A 28 -51.65 -9.79 -2.29
CA THR A 28 -52.95 -9.87 -2.98
C THR A 28 -53.71 -8.56 -2.76
N LEU A 29 -54.00 -7.91 -3.90
CA LEU A 29 -55.02 -6.91 -4.25
C LEU A 29 -55.60 -5.98 -3.16
N SER A 30 -55.57 -4.66 -3.42
CA SER A 30 -56.74 -3.94 -4.01
C SER A 30 -56.58 -2.41 -3.93
N SER A 31 -56.75 -1.78 -5.10
CA SER A 31 -57.41 -0.48 -5.38
C SER A 31 -57.40 0.66 -4.36
N SER A 32 -56.74 1.78 -4.69
CA SER A 32 -57.46 3.01 -5.10
C SER A 32 -56.54 4.23 -5.22
N ARG A 33 -56.93 5.09 -6.16
CA ARG A 33 -56.36 6.38 -6.53
C ARG A 33 -56.39 7.39 -5.37
N SER A 34 -55.36 8.24 -5.26
CA SER A 34 -55.52 9.70 -5.30
C SER A 34 -54.16 10.39 -5.13
N LEU A 35 -53.86 11.27 -6.09
CA LEU A 35 -52.76 12.22 -6.05
C LEU A 35 -53.01 13.28 -4.97
N LEU A 36 -52.02 13.54 -4.13
CA LEU A 36 -51.91 14.76 -3.34
C LEU A 36 -50.44 15.18 -3.29
N TRP A 37 -50.16 16.26 -4.01
CA TRP A 37 -48.86 16.91 -4.13
C TRP A 37 -48.56 17.69 -2.86
N GLY A 38 -47.88 17.05 -1.91
CA GLY A 38 -47.34 17.69 -0.70
C GLY A 38 -45.97 18.29 -1.00
N LYS A 39 -45.90 19.62 -1.03
CA LYS A 39 -44.67 20.40 -1.12
C LYS A 39 -43.78 20.12 0.10
N ILE A 40 -42.65 19.45 -0.09
CA ILE A 40 -41.58 19.39 0.91
C ILE A 40 -40.52 20.41 0.50
N THR A 41 -40.44 21.49 1.27
CA THR A 41 -39.34 22.44 1.24
C THR A 41 -38.08 21.79 1.81
N PRO A 42 -36.92 21.80 1.13
CA PRO A 42 -35.68 21.44 1.79
C PRO A 42 -35.27 22.61 2.71
N LEU A 43 -35.16 22.33 4.00
CA LEU A 43 -34.44 23.20 4.94
C LEU A 43 -32.97 23.18 4.50
N PHE A 44 -32.51 24.27 3.89
CA PHE A 44 -31.09 24.51 3.66
C PHE A 44 -30.44 24.77 5.02
N SER A 45 -29.78 23.75 5.57
CA SER A 45 -28.79 23.94 6.64
C SER A 45 -27.49 24.41 5.99
N THR A 46 -27.17 25.68 6.16
CA THR A 46 -25.89 26.27 5.77
C THR A 46 -24.80 25.74 6.70
N ALA A 47 -24.17 24.63 6.33
CA ALA A 47 -22.93 24.19 6.95
C ALA A 47 -21.82 25.16 6.52
N SER A 48 -21.43 26.02 7.45
CA SER A 48 -20.31 26.96 7.35
C SER A 48 -19.01 26.21 6.99
N THR A 49 -18.56 26.35 5.74
CA THR A 49 -17.24 25.93 5.28
C THR A 49 -16.16 26.71 6.04
N ARG A 50 -15.68 26.15 7.15
CA ARG A 50 -14.50 26.67 7.85
C ARG A 50 -13.27 26.24 7.07
N ARG A 51 -12.87 27.12 6.14
CA ARG A 51 -11.62 27.03 5.38
C ARG A 51 -10.46 27.23 6.37
N THR A 52 -9.94 26.15 6.93
CA THR A 52 -8.71 26.19 7.72
C THR A 52 -7.55 26.50 6.76
N ARG A 53 -7.06 27.74 6.82
CA ARG A 53 -5.79 28.12 6.20
C ARG A 53 -4.70 27.34 6.93
N PHE A 54 -4.11 26.34 6.29
CA PHE A 54 -2.82 25.83 6.72
C PHE A 54 -1.79 26.94 6.51
N SER A 55 -1.36 27.53 7.63
CA SER A 55 -0.27 28.50 7.66
C SER A 55 1.03 27.73 7.47
N THR A 56 1.63 27.81 6.29
CA THR A 56 3.00 27.36 6.05
C THR A 56 3.96 28.36 6.69
N ASN A 57 4.28 28.16 7.97
CA ASN A 57 5.50 28.71 8.54
C ASN A 57 6.64 27.76 8.16
N LEU A 58 7.20 27.96 6.97
CA LEU A 58 8.52 27.46 6.62
C LEU A 58 9.55 28.47 7.12
N SER A 59 10.10 28.19 8.30
CA SER A 59 11.33 28.80 8.76
C SER A 59 12.16 27.73 9.46
N GLY A 60 13.24 27.31 8.79
CA GLY A 60 14.36 26.60 9.39
C GLY A 60 14.04 25.20 9.92
N MET A 61 14.05 24.20 9.05
CA MET A 61 14.53 22.89 9.49
C MET A 61 16.04 23.02 9.64
N GLU A 62 16.46 23.37 10.85
CA GLU A 62 17.82 23.09 11.31
C GLU A 62 18.08 21.60 11.14
N GLU A 63 19.26 21.25 10.65
CA GLU A 63 19.77 19.89 10.57
C GLU A 63 19.78 19.28 11.97
N GLY A 64 18.69 18.61 12.32
CA GLY A 64 18.57 17.84 13.55
C GLY A 64 19.53 16.67 13.51
N ALA A 65 20.48 16.66 14.44
CA ALA A 65 21.41 15.58 14.69
C ALA A 65 20.68 14.21 14.78
N GLY A 66 20.84 13.38 13.77
CA GLY A 66 20.31 12.02 13.71
C GLY A 66 21.29 11.14 12.95
N GLY A 67 21.67 10.01 13.53
CA GLY A 67 22.80 9.18 13.09
C GLY A 67 22.82 8.82 11.59
N ASP A 68 23.99 8.45 11.10
CA ASP A 68 24.31 8.19 9.68
C ASP A 68 23.44 7.13 8.97
N SER A 69 22.53 6.46 9.68
CA SER A 69 21.69 5.39 9.16
C SER A 69 20.33 5.28 9.85
N GLN A 70 19.35 4.72 9.13
CA GLN A 70 18.08 4.26 9.67
C GLN A 70 18.18 2.77 10.05
N ILE A 71 17.67 2.37 11.23
CA ILE A 71 17.62 0.97 11.61
C ILE A 71 16.39 0.27 11.01
N PHE A 72 16.61 -0.91 10.43
CA PHE A 72 15.57 -1.79 9.91
C PHE A 72 15.83 -3.23 10.38
N GLY A 73 15.19 -3.62 11.48
CA GLY A 73 15.49 -4.87 12.18
C GLY A 73 16.94 -4.90 12.67
N ARG A 74 17.78 -5.74 12.05
CA ARG A 74 19.23 -5.81 12.33
C ARG A 74 20.08 -5.04 11.30
N PHE A 75 19.46 -4.46 10.28
CA PHE A 75 20.14 -3.80 9.18
C PHE A 75 20.25 -2.30 9.46
N GLN A 76 21.39 -1.73 9.06
CA GLN A 76 21.60 -0.28 9.03
C GLN A 76 21.43 0.19 7.59
N ILE A 77 20.42 1.01 7.35
CA ILE A 77 20.12 1.58 6.03
C ILE A 77 20.87 2.91 5.91
N PRO A 78 21.85 3.02 5.00
CA PRO A 78 22.59 4.26 4.81
C PRO A 78 21.67 5.43 4.48
N ARG A 79 21.96 6.62 5.03
CA ARG A 79 21.17 7.84 4.76
C ARG A 79 21.02 8.15 3.27
N LYS A 80 22.02 7.80 2.45
CA LYS A 80 21.98 7.97 1.00
C LYS A 80 20.87 7.16 0.30
N HIS A 81 20.37 6.07 0.91
CA HIS A 81 19.27 5.26 0.37
C HIS A 81 17.88 5.69 0.90
N VAL A 82 17.86 6.55 1.91
CA VAL A 82 16.63 7.12 2.48
C VAL A 82 16.23 8.34 1.66
N PHE A 83 14.97 8.42 1.23
CA PHE A 83 14.50 9.53 0.39
C PHE A 83 13.40 10.37 1.01
N TYR A 84 12.71 9.86 2.04
CA TYR A 84 11.70 10.62 2.77
C TYR A 84 11.65 10.19 4.23
N GLU A 85 11.47 11.15 5.14
CA GLU A 85 11.34 10.88 6.56
C GLU A 85 10.38 11.85 7.23
N THR A 86 9.73 11.36 8.28
CA THR A 86 8.98 12.12 9.27
C THR A 86 9.62 11.92 10.64
N GLU A 87 8.95 12.38 11.69
CA GLU A 87 9.36 12.10 13.07
C GLU A 87 9.29 10.61 13.41
N LYS A 88 8.31 9.87 12.86
CA LYS A 88 8.00 8.49 13.26
C LYS A 88 8.15 7.45 12.16
N SER A 89 8.36 7.87 10.92
CA SER A 89 8.47 6.98 9.76
C SER A 89 9.65 7.34 8.88
N CYS A 90 10.14 6.36 8.14
CA CYS A 90 11.23 6.50 7.18
C CYS A 90 10.88 5.72 5.89
N ALA A 91 11.24 6.26 4.73
CA ALA A 91 11.08 5.60 3.45
C ALA A 91 12.41 5.51 2.71
N PHE A 92 12.73 4.31 2.22
CA PHE A 92 13.99 4.02 1.56
C PHE A 92 13.82 3.03 0.40
N VAL A 93 14.80 3.05 -0.51
CA VAL A 93 14.79 2.20 -1.70
C VAL A 93 15.15 0.74 -1.37
N ASN A 94 14.55 -0.21 -2.07
CA ASN A 94 14.73 -1.64 -1.77
C ASN A 94 15.99 -2.22 -2.44
N LEU A 95 16.80 -3.03 -1.77
CA LEU A 95 18.00 -3.63 -2.37
C LEU A 95 17.67 -4.51 -3.58
N ARG A 96 16.58 -5.29 -3.50
CA ARG A 96 16.11 -6.20 -4.55
C ARG A 96 14.64 -5.88 -4.86
N PRO A 97 14.37 -4.89 -5.72
CA PRO A 97 13.01 -4.53 -6.08
C PRO A 97 12.32 -5.66 -6.87
N ILE A 98 11.01 -5.82 -6.68
CA ILE A 98 10.19 -6.81 -7.42
C ILE A 98 9.76 -6.19 -8.75
N VAL A 99 9.41 -4.91 -8.70
CA VAL A 99 9.14 -4.03 -9.85
C VAL A 99 9.98 -2.77 -9.69
N ALA A 100 10.27 -2.07 -10.79
CA ALA A 100 10.91 -0.76 -10.73
C ALA A 100 10.15 0.18 -9.78
N GLY A 101 10.86 0.87 -8.88
CA GLY A 101 10.24 1.71 -7.86
C GLY A 101 9.65 0.99 -6.66
N HIS A 102 9.91 -0.32 -6.48
CA HIS A 102 9.57 -1.01 -5.23
C HIS A 102 10.37 -0.40 -4.06
N VAL A 103 9.66 0.28 -3.17
CA VAL A 103 10.22 0.94 -1.98
C VAL A 103 9.57 0.43 -0.69
N LEU A 104 10.23 0.69 0.44
CA LEU A 104 9.74 0.35 1.77
C LEU A 104 9.47 1.62 2.58
N VAL A 105 8.38 1.60 3.35
CA VAL A 105 8.10 2.58 4.41
C VAL A 105 8.07 1.86 5.74
N VAL A 106 8.84 2.35 6.71
CA VAL A 106 9.01 1.72 8.02
C VAL A 106 8.67 2.68 9.14
N CYS A 107 8.31 2.13 10.29
CA CYS A 107 8.31 2.87 11.55
C CYS A 107 9.77 3.14 11.97
N LYS A 108 10.06 4.28 12.61
CA LYS A 108 11.41 4.58 13.11
C LYS A 108 11.72 3.88 14.42
N ARG A 109 10.70 3.57 15.24
CA ARG A 109 10.89 2.92 16.54
C ARG A 109 11.42 1.50 16.35
N GLU A 110 12.57 1.23 16.96
CA GLU A 110 13.22 -0.07 16.90
C GLU A 110 12.45 -1.13 17.69
N GLY A 111 12.56 -2.39 17.26
CA GLY A 111 11.95 -3.54 17.95
C GLY A 111 10.45 -3.73 17.71
N VAL A 112 9.78 -2.84 16.96
CA VAL A 112 8.37 -3.01 16.59
C VAL A 112 8.25 -4.04 15.47
N THR A 113 7.90 -5.27 15.82
CA THR A 113 7.83 -6.38 14.85
C THR A 113 6.44 -6.56 14.22
N ARG A 114 5.38 -6.04 14.87
CA ARG A 114 3.99 -6.24 14.48
C ARG A 114 3.24 -4.92 14.33
N MET A 115 2.34 -4.83 13.35
CA MET A 115 1.48 -3.66 13.15
C MET A 115 0.63 -3.35 14.39
N SER A 116 0.17 -4.39 15.09
CA SER A 116 -0.62 -4.27 16.32
C SER A 116 0.15 -3.73 17.52
N ALA A 117 1.46 -3.59 17.42
CA ALA A 117 2.33 -3.06 18.48
C ALA A 117 2.75 -1.60 18.23
N LEU A 118 2.24 -0.98 17.15
CA LEU A 118 2.39 0.46 16.90
C LEU A 118 1.47 1.24 17.84
N GLU A 119 1.95 2.39 18.30
CA GLU A 119 1.11 3.39 18.94
C GLU A 119 0.20 4.06 17.88
N ASP A 120 -0.93 4.62 18.29
CA ASP A 120 -1.93 5.20 17.38
C ASP A 120 -1.33 6.30 16.48
N ASP A 121 -0.41 7.10 17.03
CA ASP A 121 0.23 8.18 16.31
C ASP A 121 1.35 7.71 15.37
N GLU A 122 2.06 6.63 15.71
CA GLU A 122 2.99 5.94 14.81
C GLU A 122 2.24 5.30 13.65
N TYR A 123 1.11 4.65 13.92
CA TYR A 123 0.26 4.07 12.87
C TYR A 123 -0.27 5.16 11.93
N ALA A 124 -0.76 6.27 12.47
CA ALA A 124 -1.26 7.39 11.67
C ALA A 124 -0.15 8.02 10.81
N ASP A 125 1.04 8.23 11.38
CA ASP A 125 2.19 8.77 10.66
C ASP A 125 2.69 7.81 9.57
N LEU A 126 2.74 6.51 9.85
CA LEU A 126 3.14 5.47 8.89
C LEU A 126 2.24 5.49 7.66
N TRP A 127 0.93 5.44 7.83
CA TRP A 127 0.00 5.43 6.69
C TRP A 127 -0.11 6.78 5.97
N SER A 128 0.07 7.89 6.69
CA SER A 128 0.22 9.21 6.09
C SER A 128 1.46 9.25 5.19
N THR A 129 2.56 8.67 5.66
CA THR A 129 3.82 8.55 4.92
C THR A 129 3.66 7.65 3.69
N VAL A 130 3.06 6.46 3.85
CA VAL A 130 2.74 5.54 2.73
C VAL A 130 1.98 6.26 1.62
N ARG A 131 0.94 7.02 1.97
CA ARG A 131 0.15 7.77 0.99
C ARG A 131 0.97 8.81 0.22
N LYS A 132 1.90 9.51 0.89
CA LYS A 132 2.78 10.51 0.22
C LYS A 132 3.81 9.82 -0.66
N VAL A 133 4.43 8.77 -0.15
CA VAL A 133 5.44 7.99 -0.88
C VAL A 133 4.83 7.37 -2.12
N GLN A 134 3.69 6.67 -2.00
CA GLN A 134 3.00 6.05 -3.12
C GLN A 134 2.81 7.01 -4.30
N LYS A 135 2.34 8.24 -4.05
CA LYS A 135 2.15 9.24 -5.10
C LYS A 135 3.43 9.60 -5.85
N VAL A 136 4.56 9.71 -5.13
CA VAL A 136 5.85 10.05 -5.72
C VAL A 136 6.38 8.86 -6.53
N VAL A 137 6.40 7.66 -5.96
CA VAL A 137 6.91 6.47 -6.69
C VAL A 137 6.03 6.11 -7.88
N GLU A 138 4.71 6.26 -7.82
CA GLU A 138 3.85 6.08 -9.01
C GLU A 138 4.22 7.08 -10.11
N GLY A 139 4.32 8.37 -9.77
CA GLY A 139 4.61 9.44 -10.72
C GLY A 139 5.97 9.28 -11.42
N GLU A 140 7.01 8.92 -10.67
CA GLU A 140 8.37 8.82 -11.20
C GLU A 140 8.62 7.54 -12.01
N ASN A 141 7.88 6.46 -11.74
CA ASN A 141 8.07 5.18 -12.42
C ASN A 141 7.04 4.92 -13.53
N GLY A 142 6.23 5.93 -13.90
CA GLY A 142 5.18 5.77 -14.91
C GLY A 142 4.05 4.84 -14.48
N GLY A 143 3.95 4.56 -13.17
CA GLY A 143 2.91 3.73 -12.58
C GLY A 143 1.57 4.45 -12.57
N VAL A 144 0.50 3.71 -12.85
CA VAL A 144 -0.90 4.19 -12.79
C VAL A 144 -1.70 3.55 -11.65
N ALA A 145 -1.06 2.61 -10.94
CA ALA A 145 -1.59 1.90 -9.79
C ALA A 145 -0.43 1.46 -8.89
N ALA A 146 -0.72 0.90 -7.72
CA ALA A 146 0.29 0.27 -6.86
C ALA A 146 -0.29 -0.92 -6.09
N ASN A 147 0.55 -1.92 -5.81
CA ASN A 147 0.32 -2.83 -4.70
C ASN A 147 0.93 -2.21 -3.44
N VAL A 148 0.11 -2.06 -2.40
CA VAL A 148 0.55 -1.66 -1.06
C VAL A 148 0.32 -2.85 -0.14
N ALA A 149 1.39 -3.41 0.41
CA ALA A 149 1.33 -4.68 1.13
C ALA A 149 2.09 -4.64 2.45
N VAL A 150 1.56 -5.36 3.44
CA VAL A 150 2.19 -5.55 4.75
C VAL A 150 2.20 -7.04 5.04
N GLN A 151 3.38 -7.58 5.28
CA GLN A 151 3.57 -8.95 5.77
C GLN A 151 3.73 -8.89 7.30
N ASP A 152 2.61 -8.93 8.02
CA ASP A 152 2.58 -8.74 9.48
C ASP A 152 2.80 -10.07 10.23
N GLY A 153 4.06 -10.38 10.51
CA GLY A 153 4.48 -11.59 11.22
C GLY A 153 5.07 -12.67 10.30
N ARG A 154 5.86 -13.56 10.90
CA ARG A 154 6.63 -14.60 10.20
C ARG A 154 5.77 -15.47 9.26
N GLU A 155 4.61 -15.93 9.72
CA GLU A 155 3.72 -16.80 8.95
C GLU A 155 2.97 -16.05 7.82
N ALA A 156 3.02 -14.71 7.82
CA ALA A 156 2.52 -13.87 6.72
C ALA A 156 3.63 -13.51 5.71
N GLY A 157 4.82 -14.12 5.81
CA GLY A 157 5.94 -13.88 4.91
C GLY A 157 6.96 -12.85 5.40
N GLN A 158 6.80 -12.30 6.60
CA GLN A 158 7.71 -11.26 7.12
C GLN A 158 9.15 -11.79 7.25
N SER A 159 10.06 -11.22 6.45
CA SER A 159 11.48 -11.61 6.42
C SER A 159 12.32 -10.84 7.44
N VAL A 160 12.08 -9.54 7.59
CA VAL A 160 12.74 -8.67 8.58
C VAL A 160 11.76 -8.38 9.73
N PRO A 161 12.11 -8.72 10.99
CA PRO A 161 11.24 -8.51 12.15
C PRO A 161 11.22 -7.03 12.55
N HIS A 162 10.62 -6.21 11.71
CA HIS A 162 10.43 -4.77 11.87
C HIS A 162 9.24 -4.38 10.99
N VAL A 163 8.32 -3.55 11.45
CA VAL A 163 7.14 -3.16 10.65
C VAL A 163 7.56 -2.39 9.40
N HIS A 164 7.20 -2.93 8.23
CA HIS A 164 7.45 -2.29 6.95
C HIS A 164 6.26 -2.50 6.00
N VAL A 165 5.99 -1.46 5.23
CA VAL A 165 4.98 -1.44 4.18
C VAL A 165 5.70 -1.42 2.84
N HIS A 166 5.41 -2.40 2.01
CA HIS A 166 5.86 -2.44 0.63
C HIS A 166 4.97 -1.57 -0.24
N ILE A 167 5.58 -0.77 -1.11
CA ILE A 167 4.88 -0.02 -2.16
C ILE A 167 5.50 -0.43 -3.49
N LEU A 168 4.71 -1.09 -4.33
CA LEU A 168 5.10 -1.58 -5.64
C LEU A 168 4.28 -0.83 -6.70
N PRO A 169 4.80 0.21 -7.36
CA PRO A 169 4.08 0.88 -8.43
C PRO A 169 3.89 -0.10 -9.61
N ARG A 170 2.69 -0.07 -10.19
CA ARG A 170 2.22 -1.01 -11.21
C ARG A 170 1.92 -0.29 -12.51
N GLN A 171 2.26 -0.94 -13.61
CA GLN A 171 1.98 -0.50 -14.97
C GLN A 171 1.48 -1.65 -15.82
N LYS A 172 0.75 -1.35 -16.90
CA LYS A 172 0.25 -2.41 -17.78
C LYS A 172 1.43 -3.19 -18.39
N GLY A 173 1.44 -4.50 -18.20
CA GLY A 173 2.46 -5.39 -18.77
C GLY A 173 3.76 -5.44 -17.96
N ASP A 174 3.76 -4.98 -16.70
CA ASP A 174 4.87 -5.26 -15.77
C ASP A 174 4.96 -6.75 -15.39
N PHE A 175 3.82 -7.45 -15.43
CA PHE A 175 3.71 -8.90 -15.33
C PHE A 175 2.84 -9.44 -16.47
N GLU A 176 3.02 -10.72 -16.82
CA GLU A 176 2.13 -11.42 -17.76
C GLU A 176 0.72 -11.57 -17.15
N TYR A 177 0.67 -11.91 -15.85
CA TYR A 177 -0.56 -11.95 -15.06
C TYR A 177 -0.41 -11.12 -13.79
N ASN A 178 -1.36 -10.24 -13.51
CA ASN A 178 -1.27 -9.32 -12.37
C ASN A 178 -1.08 -10.00 -11.01
N ASP A 179 -1.60 -11.22 -10.85
CA ASP A 179 -1.54 -12.00 -9.61
C ASP A 179 -0.15 -12.62 -9.37
N GLN A 180 0.74 -12.65 -10.37
CA GLN A 180 2.13 -13.10 -10.20
C GLN A 180 2.89 -12.27 -9.16
N VAL A 181 2.45 -11.03 -8.93
CA VAL A 181 3.00 -10.18 -7.85
C VAL A 181 2.89 -10.85 -6.48
N TYR A 182 1.86 -11.67 -6.24
CA TYR A 182 1.68 -12.37 -4.97
C TYR A 182 2.68 -13.52 -4.81
N GLU A 183 2.93 -14.27 -5.88
CA GLU A 183 3.96 -15.32 -5.88
C GLU A 183 5.35 -14.72 -5.62
N GLU A 184 5.64 -13.56 -6.24
CA GLU A 184 6.86 -12.80 -6.02
C GLU A 184 7.01 -12.25 -4.59
N LEU A 185 5.92 -11.76 -4.00
CA LEU A 185 5.89 -11.32 -2.60
C LEU A 185 6.04 -12.50 -1.63
N GLU A 186 5.47 -13.66 -1.96
CA GLU A 186 5.56 -14.90 -1.17
C GLU A 186 6.95 -15.54 -1.23
N GLY A 187 7.65 -15.46 -2.38
CA GLY A 187 9.01 -15.96 -2.55
C GLY A 187 10.04 -15.33 -1.59
N TRP A 188 9.73 -14.17 -1.02
CA TRP A 188 10.54 -13.51 0.00
C TRP A 188 10.34 -14.03 1.43
N GLY A 189 9.35 -14.90 1.64
CA GLY A 189 9.09 -15.53 2.93
C GLY A 189 10.13 -16.61 3.28
N PRO A 190 10.40 -16.87 4.57
CA PRO A 190 11.35 -17.89 5.01
C PRO A 190 10.92 -19.35 4.75
N TRP A 191 9.84 -19.61 4.00
CA TRP A 191 9.25 -20.93 3.85
C TRP A 191 9.69 -21.63 2.55
N LYS A 192 10.58 -22.63 2.68
CA LYS A 192 10.84 -23.64 1.65
C LYS A 192 10.04 -24.92 1.96
N GLY A 193 8.73 -24.89 1.74
CA GLY A 193 7.87 -26.07 1.83
C GLY A 193 7.61 -26.70 0.46
N LYS A 194 7.92 -27.98 0.31
CA LYS A 194 7.69 -28.77 -0.91
C LYS A 194 6.20 -28.80 -1.28
N GLY A 195 5.82 -28.36 -2.49
CA GLY A 195 4.41 -28.41 -2.90
C GLY A 195 4.05 -27.98 -4.32
N LYS A 196 4.51 -28.74 -5.32
CA LYS A 196 3.94 -28.93 -6.69
C LYS A 196 4.15 -27.85 -7.77
N GLU A 197 5.00 -28.27 -8.72
CA GLU A 197 5.10 -27.82 -10.10
C GLU A 197 3.72 -27.67 -10.78
N ARG A 198 3.43 -26.45 -11.23
CA ARG A 198 2.74 -26.22 -12.49
C ARG A 198 3.56 -25.17 -13.23
N GLY A 199 4.00 -25.52 -14.44
CA GLY A 199 4.81 -24.63 -15.27
C GLY A 199 4.11 -23.29 -15.47
N MET A 200 4.59 -22.30 -14.72
CA MET A 200 4.66 -20.91 -15.13
C MET A 200 6.15 -20.64 -15.26
N ASP A 201 6.55 -19.96 -16.32
CA ASP A 201 7.94 -19.50 -16.50
C ASP A 201 8.16 -18.37 -15.48
N VAL A 202 8.33 -18.76 -14.22
CA VAL A 202 8.70 -17.88 -13.10
C VAL A 202 10.19 -17.61 -13.26
N PRO A 203 10.61 -16.34 -13.41
CA PRO A 203 12.03 -16.01 -13.43
C PRO A 203 12.71 -16.58 -12.18
N ASN A 204 13.81 -17.30 -12.38
CA ASN A 204 14.55 -17.91 -11.29
C ASN A 204 15.09 -16.82 -10.35
N ASP A 205 14.92 -16.98 -9.04
CA ASP A 205 15.41 -16.07 -8.00
C ASP A 205 16.91 -15.73 -8.14
N GLU A 206 17.68 -16.59 -8.81
CA GLU A 206 19.10 -16.42 -9.12
C GLU A 206 19.40 -15.23 -10.06
N ASP A 207 18.42 -14.74 -10.82
CA ASP A 207 18.57 -13.58 -11.70
C ASP A 207 18.39 -12.23 -10.97
N ARG A 208 17.87 -12.24 -9.72
CA ARG A 208 17.71 -11.04 -8.88
C ARG A 208 19.04 -10.65 -8.23
N ARG A 209 19.89 -9.96 -8.99
CA ARG A 209 21.15 -9.39 -8.50
C ARG A 209 20.90 -8.20 -7.58
N ASP A 210 21.66 -8.12 -6.50
CA ASP A 210 21.72 -6.94 -5.64
C ASP A 210 22.03 -5.71 -6.49
N ARG A 211 21.25 -4.64 -6.30
CA ARG A 211 21.57 -3.35 -6.91
C ARG A 211 22.84 -2.78 -6.25
N THR A 212 23.65 -2.08 -7.04
CA THR A 212 24.82 -1.38 -6.48
C THR A 212 24.35 -0.21 -5.61
N GLU A 213 25.20 0.18 -4.66
CA GLU A 213 24.88 1.32 -3.78
C GLU A 213 24.71 2.62 -4.55
N GLU A 214 25.43 2.81 -5.66
CA GLU A 214 25.32 3.99 -6.51
C GLU A 214 23.93 4.09 -7.15
N VAL A 215 23.41 2.97 -7.68
CA VAL A 215 22.07 2.91 -8.28
C VAL A 215 21.00 3.21 -7.23
N MET A 216 21.12 2.63 -6.04
CA MET A 216 20.20 2.89 -4.94
C MET A 216 20.25 4.35 -4.48
N ALA A 217 21.44 4.94 -4.36
CA ALA A 217 21.61 6.32 -3.96
C ALA A 217 21.07 7.30 -5.00
N GLU A 218 21.20 7.00 -6.29
CA GLU A 218 20.65 7.81 -7.38
C GLU A 218 19.12 7.75 -7.44
N GLU A 219 18.52 6.56 -7.28
CA GLU A 219 17.07 6.41 -7.18
C GLU A 219 16.52 7.11 -5.93
N ALA A 220 17.18 6.98 -4.78
CA ALA A 220 16.76 7.70 -3.58
C ALA A 220 16.85 9.22 -3.75
N ARG A 221 17.87 9.72 -4.48
CA ARG A 221 18.00 11.14 -4.80
C ARG A 221 16.86 11.62 -5.67
N SER A 222 16.51 10.88 -6.74
CA SER A 222 15.44 11.28 -7.67
C SER A 222 14.09 11.40 -6.97
N TYR A 223 13.79 10.53 -5.99
CA TYR A 223 12.58 10.65 -5.18
C TYR A 223 12.64 11.80 -4.18
N ARG A 224 13.80 12.04 -3.55
CA ARG A 224 13.96 13.10 -2.54
C ARG A 224 13.61 14.48 -3.11
N ASP A 225 14.00 14.74 -4.36
CA ASP A 225 13.74 16.01 -5.05
C ASP A 225 12.24 16.30 -5.28
N LYS A 226 11.36 15.31 -5.07
CA LYS A 226 9.90 15.42 -5.27
C LYS A 226 9.12 15.74 -4.00
N PHE A 227 9.78 15.71 -2.84
CA PHE A 227 9.17 16.05 -1.55
C PHE A 227 9.46 17.48 -1.09
N ILE A 228 10.16 18.27 -1.91
CA ILE A 228 10.49 19.68 -1.69
C ILE A 228 9.28 20.57 -2.00
#